data_AF-A0A1V6B8V8-F1
#
_entry.id   AF-A0A1V6B8V8-F1
#
_cell.length_a   1.000
_cell.length_b   1.000
_cell.length_c   1.000
_cell.angle_alpha   90.00
_cell.angle_beta   90.00
_cell.angle_gamma   90.00
#
_symmetry.space_group_name_H-M   'P 1'
#
loop_
_entity.id
_entity.type
_entity.pdbx_description
1 polymer ?
#
loop_
_entity_poly.entity_id
_entity_poly.type
_entity_poly.pdbx_seq_one_letter_code
_entity_poly.pdbx_strand_id
1 'polypeptide(L)'
;MIATQFYLLKNIRGNTIDFHRKTGTFCKSGVYFWGFTLREDANLPKKSDELVIYYIGKSERNIAERLMQEVTQLLFGGFGTILDHNWLITNPYTSRIFNKQESNPLDKDVLYKSDGLHVLYDFFGNTKIKTTLDWMRERLIFAWIDTDDIINIPNLESELHHIVRTNCFGIGKIKTLSPKKDVSNLLQTPLFNQVDWSSNSILKEWLEEVNRNIP
;
A
#
# COMPACT_ATOMS: atom_id res chain seq x y z
N MET A 1 7.26 16.72 7.25
CA MET A 1 6.70 15.43 6.80
C MET A 1 7.39 14.32 7.56
N ILE A 2 6.67 13.52 8.34
CA ILE A 2 7.26 12.50 9.23
C ILE A 2 6.63 11.15 8.91
N ALA A 3 7.44 10.15 8.56
CA ALA A 3 6.95 8.79 8.35
C ALA A 3 6.70 8.10 9.70
N THR A 4 5.50 7.57 9.89
CA THR A 4 5.16 6.78 11.08
C THR A 4 5.66 5.35 10.96
N GLN A 5 5.88 4.69 12.09
CA GLN A 5 6.13 3.26 12.14
C GLN A 5 4.98 2.45 11.51
N PHE A 6 5.23 1.19 11.19
CA PHE A 6 4.15 0.28 10.80
C PHE A 6 3.27 -0.11 11.99
N TYR A 7 1.99 -0.31 11.69
CA TYR A 7 0.98 -0.80 12.62
C TYR A 7 0.30 -2.02 12.01
N LEU A 8 -0.08 -2.97 12.86
CA LEU A 8 -0.85 -4.16 12.47
C LEU A 8 -2.34 -3.89 12.66
N LEU A 9 -3.16 -4.23 11.66
CA LEU A 9 -4.62 -4.05 11.76
C LEU A 9 -5.18 -4.82 12.97
N LYS A 10 -4.72 -6.05 13.20
CA LYS A 10 -5.13 -6.89 14.34
C LYS A 10 -4.85 -6.27 15.72
N ASN A 11 -3.93 -5.31 15.79
CA ASN A 11 -3.55 -4.61 17.02
C ASN A 11 -4.34 -3.30 17.20
N ILE A 12 -5.07 -2.84 16.19
CA ILE A 12 -6.06 -1.76 16.36
C ILE A 12 -7.31 -2.36 17.02
N ARG A 13 -7.20 -2.70 18.31
CA ARG A 13 -8.38 -3.03 19.13
C ARG A 13 -8.94 -1.75 19.72
N GLY A 14 -10.27 -1.67 19.72
CA GLY A 14 -11.05 -0.49 20.10
C GLY A 14 -10.41 0.37 21.19
N ASN A 15 -10.20 1.64 20.85
CA ASN A 15 -9.91 2.77 21.74
C ASN A 15 -8.64 2.74 22.61
N THR A 16 -7.78 1.72 22.56
CA THR A 16 -6.52 1.74 23.34
C THR A 16 -5.38 2.48 22.62
N ILE A 17 -5.47 2.63 21.31
CA ILE A 17 -4.63 3.53 20.49
C ILE A 17 -5.62 4.36 19.68
N ASP A 18 -5.78 5.64 20.03
CA ASP A 18 -6.89 6.50 19.56
C ASP A 18 -6.70 6.89 18.08
N PHE A 19 -6.98 5.95 17.17
CA PHE A 19 -7.11 6.19 15.73
C PHE A 19 -8.49 6.80 15.37
N HIS A 20 -9.39 6.95 16.35
CA HIS A 20 -10.82 7.19 16.12
C HIS A 20 -11.37 8.34 16.97
N ARG A 21 -11.02 9.57 16.63
CA ARG A 21 -11.92 10.69 16.89
C ARG A 21 -12.27 11.41 15.59
N LYS A 22 -13.54 11.24 15.18
CA LYS A 22 -14.20 12.03 14.11
C LYS A 22 -14.25 13.53 14.43
N THR A 23 -14.06 13.89 15.70
CA THR A 23 -14.11 15.27 16.19
C THR A 23 -12.92 15.55 17.09
N GLY A 24 -12.08 16.49 16.68
CA GLY A 24 -10.90 16.92 17.44
C GLY A 24 -9.79 17.48 16.54
N THR A 25 -8.90 18.23 17.15
CA THR A 25 -7.74 18.96 16.61
C THR A 25 -6.63 18.07 16.01
N PHE A 26 -6.89 16.78 15.73
CA PHE A 26 -5.86 15.77 15.43
C PHE A 26 -6.22 14.85 14.26
N CYS A 27 -7.07 15.28 13.34
CA CYS A 27 -7.26 14.55 12.09
C CYS A 27 -5.94 14.54 11.30
N LYS A 28 -5.34 13.37 11.12
CA LYS A 28 -4.05 13.23 10.41
C LYS A 28 -4.27 13.27 8.90
N SER A 29 -3.46 14.07 8.21
CA SER A 29 -3.41 14.19 6.76
C SER A 29 -2.05 13.78 6.22
N GLY A 30 -2.04 13.29 4.98
CA GLY A 30 -0.81 12.86 4.33
C GLY A 30 -0.99 11.73 3.34
N VAL A 31 0.12 11.04 3.06
CA VAL A 31 0.18 9.87 2.17
C VAL A 31 0.23 8.62 3.03
N TYR A 32 -0.67 7.67 2.80
CA TYR A 32 -0.73 6.41 3.52
C TYR A 32 -0.35 5.24 2.63
N PHE A 33 0.13 4.20 3.30
CA PHE A 33 0.58 2.95 2.72
C PHE A 33 -0.15 1.84 3.44
N TRP A 34 -0.61 0.85 2.69
CA TRP A 34 -1.00 -0.41 3.29
C TRP A 34 -0.50 -1.57 2.43
N GLY A 35 -0.23 -2.67 3.11
CA GLY A 35 0.35 -3.85 2.51
C GLY A 35 0.36 -5.01 3.48
N PHE A 36 1.31 -5.91 3.29
CA PHE A 36 1.40 -7.13 4.08
C PHE A 36 2.81 -7.35 4.61
N THR A 37 2.89 -7.81 5.85
CA THR A 37 4.11 -8.48 6.33
C THR A 37 4.21 -9.85 5.68
N LEU A 38 5.40 -10.19 5.20
CA LEU A 38 5.73 -11.48 4.59
C LEU A 38 6.30 -12.48 5.61
N ARG A 39 6.41 -12.06 6.88
CA ARG A 39 6.88 -12.93 7.96
C ARG A 39 5.90 -14.06 8.21
N GLU A 40 6.43 -15.25 8.48
CA GLU A 40 5.64 -16.41 8.85
C GLU A 40 4.82 -16.16 10.13
N ASP A 41 5.42 -15.47 11.12
CA ASP A 41 4.81 -15.13 12.41
C ASP A 41 3.75 -14.01 12.35
N ALA A 42 3.53 -13.41 11.18
CA ALA A 42 2.61 -12.30 10.96
C ALA A 42 2.85 -11.08 11.88
N ASN A 43 4.07 -10.90 12.39
CA ASN A 43 4.46 -9.70 13.12
C ASN A 43 4.92 -8.59 12.16
N LEU A 44 5.17 -7.40 12.70
CA LEU A 44 5.71 -6.28 11.91
C LEU A 44 7.04 -6.67 11.24
N PRO A 45 7.28 -6.20 10.00
CA PRO A 45 8.55 -6.45 9.32
C PRO A 45 9.71 -5.88 10.14
N LYS A 46 10.83 -6.60 10.14
CA LYS A 46 12.11 -6.14 10.71
C LYS A 46 13.12 -5.75 9.63
N LYS A 47 12.83 -6.10 8.38
CA LYS A 47 13.64 -5.84 7.19
C LYS A 47 12.72 -5.50 6.02
N SER A 48 13.26 -4.83 5.01
CA SER A 48 12.49 -4.44 3.83
C SER A 48 11.99 -5.63 3.01
N ASP A 49 12.68 -6.76 2.99
CA ASP A 49 12.28 -7.97 2.24
C ASP A 49 11.16 -8.77 2.93
N GLU A 50 10.86 -8.41 4.17
CA GLU A 50 9.75 -8.96 4.94
C GLU A 50 8.44 -8.18 4.72
N LEU A 51 8.36 -7.29 3.71
CA LEU A 51 7.16 -6.51 3.42
C LEU A 51 6.85 -6.41 1.93
N VAL A 52 5.57 -6.22 1.63
CA VAL A 52 5.10 -5.77 0.32
C VAL A 52 4.07 -4.67 0.51
N ILE A 53 4.24 -3.52 -0.17
CA ILE A 53 3.21 -2.47 -0.19
C ILE A 53 2.25 -2.74 -1.34
N TYR A 54 1.00 -2.96 -0.99
CA TYR A 54 -0.05 -3.30 -1.95
C TYR A 54 -0.71 -2.05 -2.52
N TYR A 55 -0.77 -0.96 -1.77
CA TYR A 55 -1.43 0.27 -2.18
C TYR A 55 -0.79 1.51 -1.53
N ILE A 56 -0.75 2.60 -2.30
CA ILE A 56 -0.37 3.93 -1.83
C ILE A 56 -1.49 4.89 -2.21
N GLY A 57 -1.95 5.68 -1.25
CA GLY A 57 -2.93 6.74 -1.50
C GLY A 57 -2.76 7.91 -0.56
N LYS A 58 -3.65 8.90 -0.67
CA LYS A 58 -3.60 10.11 0.15
C LYS A 58 -4.91 10.42 0.85
N SER A 59 -4.82 11.19 1.93
CA SER A 59 -5.95 11.83 2.58
C SER A 59 -5.56 13.23 3.04
N GLU A 60 -6.28 14.22 2.54
CA GLU A 60 -6.13 15.64 2.93
C GLU A 60 -6.95 15.97 4.17
N ARG A 61 -7.73 15.01 4.69
CA ARG A 61 -8.68 15.23 5.79
C ARG A 61 -8.46 14.28 6.95
N ASN A 62 -8.50 12.97 6.69
CA ASN A 62 -8.46 11.97 7.74
C ASN A 62 -7.92 10.64 7.18
N ILE A 63 -6.69 10.30 7.52
CA ILE A 63 -6.06 9.04 7.12
C ILE A 63 -6.77 7.84 7.74
N ALA A 64 -7.22 7.93 8.99
CA ALA A 64 -7.88 6.80 9.66
C ALA A 64 -9.22 6.43 9.00
N GLU A 65 -10.03 7.44 8.63
CA GLU A 65 -11.25 7.20 7.85
C GLU A 65 -10.93 6.55 6.51
N ARG A 66 -9.89 7.04 5.83
CA ARG A 66 -9.51 6.49 4.54
C ARG A 66 -9.02 5.06 4.65
N LEU A 67 -8.17 4.75 5.63
CA LEU A 67 -7.72 3.38 5.90
C LEU A 67 -8.88 2.44 6.20
N MET A 68 -9.90 2.87 6.96
CA MET A 68 -11.11 2.07 7.17
C MET A 68 -11.84 1.76 5.85
N GLN A 69 -11.94 2.73 4.95
CA GLN A 69 -12.56 2.53 3.63
C GLN A 69 -11.77 1.51 2.80
N GLU A 70 -10.44 1.61 2.78
CA GLU A 70 -9.57 0.65 2.07
C GLU A 70 -9.70 -0.76 2.69
N VAL A 71 -9.62 -0.91 4.02
CA VAL A 71 -9.84 -2.21 4.68
C VAL A 71 -11.21 -2.79 4.34
N THR A 72 -12.25 -1.95 4.34
CA THR A 72 -13.60 -2.38 3.95
C THR A 72 -13.62 -2.85 2.50
N GLN A 73 -12.96 -2.16 1.58
CA GLN A 73 -12.84 -2.61 0.19
C GLN A 73 -12.13 -3.97 0.08
N LEU A 74 -11.14 -4.26 0.93
CA LEU A 74 -10.46 -5.57 0.95
C LEU A 74 -11.39 -6.68 1.45
N LEU A 75 -12.24 -6.36 2.43
CA LEU A 75 -13.18 -7.32 3.01
C LEU A 75 -14.41 -7.58 2.14
N PHE A 76 -14.85 -6.59 1.37
CA PHE A 76 -16.11 -6.64 0.60
C PHE A 76 -15.90 -6.75 -0.91
N GLY A 77 -14.69 -7.07 -1.38
CA GLY A 77 -14.39 -7.25 -2.81
C GLY A 77 -14.33 -5.96 -3.62
N GLY A 78 -14.27 -4.80 -2.95
CA GLY A 78 -14.00 -3.52 -3.57
C GLY A 78 -12.59 -3.41 -4.15
N PHE A 79 -11.64 -4.24 -3.68
CA PHE A 79 -10.36 -4.39 -4.37
C PHE A 79 -10.53 -5.18 -5.66
N GLY A 80 -10.27 -4.49 -6.76
CA GLY A 80 -10.47 -5.03 -8.09
C GLY A 80 -9.58 -6.22 -8.45
N THR A 81 -8.51 -6.54 -7.70
CA THR A 81 -7.61 -7.65 -8.06
C THR A 81 -6.96 -8.28 -6.83
N ILE A 82 -7.09 -9.60 -6.70
CA ILE A 82 -6.46 -10.43 -5.66
C ILE A 82 -5.35 -11.26 -6.30
N LEU A 83 -4.12 -11.07 -5.83
CA LEU A 83 -2.95 -11.84 -6.24
C LEU A 83 -2.70 -13.01 -5.30
N ASP A 84 -2.09 -14.08 -5.80
CA ASP A 84 -1.62 -15.20 -4.98
C ASP A 84 -0.58 -14.71 -3.96
N HIS A 85 -0.83 -14.98 -2.69
CA HIS A 85 0.08 -14.59 -1.61
C HIS A 85 1.44 -15.30 -1.72
N ASN A 86 1.50 -16.53 -2.23
CA ASN A 86 2.77 -17.23 -2.46
C ASN A 86 3.64 -16.49 -3.49
N TRP A 87 2.97 -15.90 -4.49
CA TRP A 87 3.64 -15.10 -5.49
C TRP A 87 4.18 -13.78 -4.90
N LEU A 88 3.38 -13.10 -4.05
CA LEU A 88 3.83 -11.90 -3.33
C LEU A 88 5.06 -12.16 -2.46
N ILE A 89 5.08 -13.29 -1.73
CA ILE A 89 6.20 -13.69 -0.86
C ILE A 89 7.50 -13.85 -1.66
N THR A 90 7.41 -14.39 -2.87
CA THR A 90 8.58 -14.66 -3.73
C THR A 90 9.03 -13.45 -4.56
N ASN A 91 8.26 -12.35 -4.59
CA ASN A 91 8.51 -11.18 -5.42
C ASN A 91 8.37 -9.83 -4.68
N PRO A 92 8.92 -9.65 -3.46
CA PRO A 92 8.62 -8.50 -2.59
C PRO A 92 8.93 -7.12 -3.22
N TYR A 93 9.89 -7.04 -4.15
CA TYR A 93 10.34 -5.81 -4.81
C TYR A 93 10.00 -5.72 -6.30
N THR A 94 9.56 -6.83 -6.90
CA THR A 94 9.32 -6.98 -8.35
C THR A 94 7.86 -7.29 -8.65
N SER A 95 6.99 -7.08 -7.65
CA SER A 95 5.61 -7.52 -7.67
C SER A 95 4.74 -6.94 -8.80
N ARG A 96 5.19 -5.91 -9.55
CA ARG A 96 4.51 -5.31 -10.73
C ARG A 96 2.96 -5.41 -10.68
N ILE A 97 2.41 -5.15 -9.50
CA ILE A 97 1.04 -5.49 -9.07
C ILE A 97 0.01 -4.90 -10.04
N PHE A 98 0.29 -3.68 -10.50
CA PHE A 98 -0.55 -2.97 -11.45
C PHE A 98 -0.61 -3.66 -12.83
N ASN A 99 0.51 -4.17 -13.34
CA ASN A 99 0.54 -4.85 -14.64
C ASN A 99 -0.27 -6.14 -14.61
N LYS A 100 -0.29 -6.83 -13.46
CA LYS A 100 -1.11 -8.04 -13.28
C LYS A 100 -2.60 -7.73 -13.35
N GLN A 101 -3.04 -6.59 -12.81
CA GLN A 101 -4.44 -6.16 -12.93
C GLN A 101 -4.86 -5.89 -14.39
N GLU A 102 -3.95 -5.38 -15.23
CA GLU A 102 -4.25 -5.10 -16.64
C GLU A 102 -4.06 -6.31 -17.58
N SER A 103 -3.59 -7.46 -17.06
CA SER A 103 -3.32 -8.64 -17.86
C SER A 103 -4.56 -9.18 -18.58
N ASN A 104 -4.41 -9.49 -19.88
CA ASN A 104 -5.38 -10.22 -20.69
C ASN A 104 -4.63 -11.09 -21.73
N PRO A 105 -4.65 -12.43 -21.63
CA PRO A 105 -5.39 -13.25 -20.66
C PRO A 105 -4.90 -13.04 -19.21
N LEU A 106 -5.73 -13.44 -18.25
CA LEU A 106 -5.46 -13.29 -16.82
C LEU A 106 -4.13 -13.96 -16.47
N ASP A 107 -3.23 -13.21 -15.84
CA ASP A 107 -1.96 -13.73 -15.32
C ASP A 107 -2.24 -14.85 -14.30
N LYS A 108 -1.41 -15.91 -14.33
CA LYS A 108 -1.56 -17.10 -13.47
C LYS A 108 -1.54 -16.77 -11.98
N ASP A 109 -0.88 -15.67 -11.62
CA ASP A 109 -0.73 -15.24 -10.23
C ASP A 109 -1.91 -14.36 -9.76
N VAL A 110 -2.88 -14.07 -10.65
CA VAL A 110 -4.11 -13.35 -10.31
C VAL A 110 -5.22 -14.36 -10.01
N LEU A 111 -5.69 -14.38 -8.77
CA LEU A 111 -6.71 -15.33 -8.31
C LEU A 111 -8.14 -14.82 -8.49
N TYR A 112 -8.33 -13.50 -8.46
CA TYR A 112 -9.62 -12.86 -8.66
C TYR A 112 -9.44 -11.47 -9.23
N LYS A 113 -10.37 -11.08 -10.09
CA LYS A 113 -10.50 -9.72 -10.61
C LYS A 113 -11.97 -9.32 -10.59
N SER A 114 -12.28 -8.15 -10.03
CA SER A 114 -13.63 -7.58 -10.06
C SER A 114 -13.79 -6.75 -11.33
N ASP A 115 -14.48 -7.30 -12.33
CA ASP A 115 -14.87 -6.58 -13.55
C ASP A 115 -16.23 -5.86 -13.39
N GLY A 116 -16.69 -5.66 -12.15
CA GLY A 116 -17.86 -4.84 -11.83
C GLY A 116 -18.59 -5.26 -10.56
N LEU A 117 -19.56 -4.45 -10.13
CA LEU A 117 -20.34 -4.73 -8.90
C LEU A 117 -21.08 -6.07 -8.95
N HIS A 118 -21.41 -6.57 -10.14
CA HIS A 118 -22.14 -7.83 -10.34
C HIS A 118 -21.35 -9.07 -9.90
N VAL A 119 -20.00 -9.01 -9.87
CA VAL A 119 -19.15 -10.12 -9.42
C VAL A 119 -18.75 -10.02 -7.94
N LEU A 120 -19.28 -9.05 -7.18
CA LEU A 120 -19.02 -8.93 -5.75
C LEU A 120 -19.63 -10.06 -4.93
N TYR A 121 -20.72 -10.67 -5.41
CA TYR A 121 -21.30 -11.84 -4.72
C TYR A 121 -20.32 -13.02 -4.72
N ASP A 122 -19.62 -13.22 -5.84
CA ASP A 122 -18.63 -14.28 -5.97
C ASP A 122 -17.46 -14.10 -5.00
N PHE A 123 -17.14 -12.86 -4.62
CA PHE A 123 -16.04 -12.57 -3.69
C PHE A 123 -16.16 -13.33 -2.36
N PHE A 124 -17.35 -13.37 -1.75
CA PHE A 124 -17.56 -14.02 -0.45
C PHE A 124 -17.56 -15.54 -0.54
N GLY A 125 -18.05 -16.10 -1.65
CA GLY A 125 -18.19 -17.54 -1.86
C GLY A 125 -16.99 -18.20 -2.55
N ASN A 126 -16.03 -17.42 -3.05
CA ASN A 126 -14.95 -17.94 -3.88
C ASN A 126 -13.87 -18.63 -3.04
N THR A 127 -13.90 -19.96 -3.04
CA THR A 127 -12.95 -20.81 -2.32
C THR A 127 -11.52 -20.71 -2.85
N LYS A 128 -11.29 -20.29 -4.11
CA LYS A 128 -9.93 -20.08 -4.64
C LYS A 128 -9.20 -18.93 -3.95
N ILE A 129 -9.92 -17.87 -3.57
CA ILE A 129 -9.30 -16.69 -2.95
C ILE A 129 -9.35 -16.70 -1.43
N LYS A 130 -10.18 -17.56 -0.83
CA LYS A 130 -10.39 -17.60 0.62
C LYS A 130 -9.07 -17.68 1.41
N THR A 131 -8.19 -18.61 1.06
CA THR A 131 -6.89 -18.77 1.74
C THR A 131 -6.03 -17.52 1.65
N THR A 132 -5.98 -16.88 0.48
CA THR A 132 -5.25 -15.63 0.28
C THR A 132 -5.88 -14.47 1.06
N LEU A 133 -7.21 -14.37 1.10
CA LEU A 133 -7.89 -13.33 1.87
C LEU A 133 -7.65 -13.47 3.37
N ASP A 134 -7.68 -14.69 3.89
CA ASP A 134 -7.37 -14.95 5.30
C ASP A 134 -5.90 -14.60 5.60
N TRP A 135 -4.97 -14.97 4.72
CA TRP A 135 -3.56 -14.56 4.82
C TRP A 135 -3.39 -13.02 4.83
N MET A 136 -4.07 -12.32 3.91
CA MET A 136 -4.03 -10.86 3.78
C MET A 136 -4.57 -10.18 5.04
N ARG A 137 -5.69 -10.66 5.60
CA ARG A 137 -6.31 -10.11 6.82
C ARG A 137 -5.40 -10.23 8.04
N GLU A 138 -4.73 -11.36 8.20
CA GLU A 138 -3.84 -11.61 9.33
C GLU A 138 -2.56 -10.77 9.30
N ARG A 139 -2.12 -10.39 8.08
CA ARG A 139 -0.81 -9.77 7.81
C ARG A 139 -0.90 -8.31 7.40
N LEU A 140 -2.10 -7.73 7.41
CA LEU A 140 -2.30 -6.36 7.01
C LEU A 140 -1.54 -5.39 7.91
N ILE A 141 -0.66 -4.61 7.30
CA ILE A 141 0.10 -3.53 7.92
C ILE A 141 -0.21 -2.21 7.23
N PHE A 142 -0.08 -1.12 7.99
CA PHE A 142 -0.26 0.24 7.48
C PHE A 142 0.74 1.21 8.12
N ALA A 143 1.08 2.25 7.38
CA ALA A 143 1.91 3.38 7.81
C ALA A 143 1.47 4.63 7.04
N TRP A 144 1.92 5.81 7.47
CA TRP A 144 1.67 7.03 6.72
C TRP A 144 2.76 8.07 6.95
N ILE A 145 2.83 9.04 6.05
CA ILE A 145 3.63 10.25 6.21
C ILE A 145 2.71 11.34 6.73
N ASP A 146 2.91 11.74 7.98
CA ASP A 146 2.16 12.81 8.63
C ASP A 146 2.68 14.18 8.21
N THR A 147 1.77 15.07 7.82
CA THR A 147 2.12 16.45 7.41
C THR A 147 0.95 17.41 7.54
N ASP A 148 1.26 18.62 8.01
CA ASP A 148 0.36 19.78 7.98
C ASP A 148 0.43 20.54 6.64
N ASP A 149 1.41 20.20 5.78
CA ASP A 149 1.52 20.75 4.42
C ASP A 149 0.56 20.03 3.47
N ILE A 150 -0.72 20.38 3.58
CA ILE A 150 -1.81 19.79 2.79
C ILE A 150 -1.58 20.00 1.29
N ILE A 151 -0.98 21.13 0.89
CA ILE A 151 -0.75 21.49 -0.52
C ILE A 151 0.19 20.51 -1.19
N ASN A 152 1.22 20.02 -0.49
CA ASN A 152 2.18 19.08 -1.05
C ASN A 152 1.77 17.60 -0.96
N ILE A 153 0.67 17.25 -0.30
CA ILE A 153 0.20 15.85 -0.22
C ILE A 153 0.00 15.22 -1.62
N PRO A 154 -0.70 15.85 -2.58
CA PRO A 154 -0.83 15.30 -3.93
C PRO A 154 0.50 15.13 -4.66
N ASN A 155 1.44 16.05 -4.46
CA ASN A 155 2.76 16.01 -5.10
C ASN A 155 3.61 14.89 -4.52
N LEU A 156 3.57 14.68 -3.20
CA LEU A 156 4.27 13.60 -2.52
C LEU A 156 3.71 12.23 -2.93
N GLU A 157 2.39 12.07 -2.98
CA GLU A 157 1.75 10.84 -3.46
C GLU A 157 2.18 10.52 -4.91
N SER A 158 2.08 11.51 -5.79
CA SER A 158 2.50 11.39 -7.20
C SER A 158 3.97 10.98 -7.32
N GLU A 159 4.85 11.59 -6.52
CA GLU A 159 6.26 11.23 -6.46
C GLU A 159 6.47 9.79 -5.99
N LEU A 160 5.80 9.36 -4.92
CA LEU A 160 5.88 8.00 -4.40
C LEU A 160 5.37 6.97 -5.42
N HIS A 161 4.24 7.23 -6.09
CA HIS A 161 3.76 6.39 -7.19
C HIS A 161 4.77 6.28 -8.33
N HIS A 162 5.51 7.35 -8.60
CA HIS A 162 6.55 7.39 -9.62
C HIS A 162 7.86 6.72 -9.17
N ILE A 163 8.08 6.60 -7.86
CA ILE A 163 9.19 5.82 -7.28
C ILE A 163 8.89 4.32 -7.40
N VAL A 164 7.66 3.90 -7.07
CA VAL A 164 7.29 2.48 -6.99
C VAL A 164 6.66 1.89 -8.25
N ARG A 165 6.56 2.68 -9.33
CA ARG A 165 5.79 2.41 -10.55
C ARG A 165 5.58 0.95 -10.85
N THR A 166 4.33 0.63 -11.16
CA THR A 166 3.82 -0.70 -11.42
C THR A 166 3.80 -1.66 -10.21
N ASN A 167 4.56 -1.46 -9.13
CA ASN A 167 4.62 -2.41 -8.00
C ASN A 167 3.52 -2.27 -6.94
N CYS A 168 2.64 -1.27 -7.04
CA CYS A 168 1.52 -1.08 -6.12
C CYS A 168 0.23 -0.78 -6.89
N PHE A 169 -0.91 -0.93 -6.25
CA PHE A 169 -2.16 -0.30 -6.67
C PHE A 169 -2.19 1.19 -6.32
N GLY A 170 -3.16 1.92 -6.90
CA GLY A 170 -3.31 3.36 -6.71
C GLY A 170 -2.52 4.22 -7.72
N ILE A 171 -1.71 3.62 -8.59
CA ILE A 171 -0.74 4.31 -9.48
C ILE A 171 -1.39 5.16 -10.61
N GLY A 172 -2.72 5.20 -10.72
CA GLY A 172 -3.43 6.07 -11.67
C GLY A 172 -2.89 5.98 -13.10
N LYS A 173 -2.68 7.14 -13.76
CA LYS A 173 -2.10 7.23 -15.13
C LYS A 173 -0.56 7.25 -15.15
N ILE A 174 0.12 7.06 -14.01
CA ILE A 174 1.57 7.28 -13.87
C ILE A 174 2.39 6.16 -14.53
N LYS A 175 1.76 5.08 -15.02
CA LYS A 175 2.45 3.96 -15.69
C LYS A 175 3.25 4.34 -16.95
N THR A 176 2.95 5.48 -17.58
CA THR A 176 3.53 5.85 -18.90
C THR A 176 4.62 6.93 -18.87
N LEU A 177 4.86 7.63 -17.75
CA LEU A 177 5.76 8.81 -17.74
C LEU A 177 7.26 8.42 -17.67
N SER A 178 7.86 7.89 -18.73
CA SER A 178 9.31 7.61 -18.76
C SER A 178 10.16 8.90 -18.84
N PRO A 179 11.36 8.98 -18.23
CA PRO A 179 12.04 7.95 -17.41
C PRO A 179 11.47 7.86 -15.98
N LYS A 180 11.78 6.78 -15.24
CA LYS A 180 11.44 6.69 -13.80
C LYS A 180 12.16 7.80 -13.01
N LYS A 181 11.59 8.17 -11.85
CA LYS A 181 12.21 9.11 -10.92
C LYS A 181 13.23 8.31 -10.11
N ASP A 182 14.47 8.74 -10.13
CA ASP A 182 15.56 8.13 -9.36
C ASP A 182 15.56 8.70 -7.94
N VAL A 183 15.36 7.81 -6.96
CA VAL A 183 15.40 8.17 -5.54
C VAL A 183 16.78 8.67 -5.10
N SER A 184 17.85 8.28 -5.78
CA SER A 184 19.21 8.76 -5.51
C SER A 184 19.47 10.16 -6.05
N ASN A 185 18.60 10.66 -6.93
CA ASN A 185 18.67 12.02 -7.48
C ASN A 185 17.73 12.97 -6.73
N LEU A 186 18.29 13.76 -5.83
CA LEU A 186 17.56 14.74 -5.00
C LEU A 186 16.70 15.72 -5.80
N LEU A 187 17.09 16.05 -7.04
CA LEU A 187 16.34 16.96 -7.91
C LEU A 187 15.09 16.31 -8.51
N GLN A 188 15.09 14.97 -8.65
CA GLN A 188 13.94 14.24 -9.19
C GLN A 188 12.93 13.86 -8.11
N THR A 189 13.40 13.66 -6.88
CA THR A 189 12.60 13.21 -5.74
C THR A 189 12.69 14.14 -4.50
N PRO A 190 12.47 15.46 -4.65
CA PRO A 190 12.69 16.41 -3.56
C PRO A 190 11.80 16.17 -2.34
N LEU A 191 10.56 15.70 -2.53
CA LEU A 191 9.61 15.51 -1.43
C LEU A 191 9.93 14.22 -0.64
N PHE A 192 10.26 13.13 -1.34
CA PHE A 192 10.71 11.89 -0.72
C PHE A 192 11.92 12.12 0.20
N ASN A 193 12.86 12.96 -0.22
CA ASN A 193 14.06 13.29 0.53
C ASN A 193 13.83 14.26 1.71
N GLN A 194 12.69 14.96 1.75
CA GLN A 194 12.29 15.82 2.87
C GLN A 194 11.52 15.06 3.97
N VAL A 195 11.09 13.83 3.70
CA VAL A 195 10.41 13.00 4.69
C VAL A 195 11.42 12.55 5.75
N ASP A 196 11.09 12.76 7.01
CA ASP A 196 11.81 12.13 8.12
C ASP A 196 11.42 10.65 8.22
N TRP A 197 12.36 9.78 7.86
CA TRP A 197 12.20 8.32 7.86
C TRP A 197 12.71 7.66 9.14
N SER A 198 13.16 8.41 10.15
CA SER A 198 13.78 7.88 11.36
C SER A 198 12.94 6.83 12.08
N SER A 199 11.61 6.99 12.07
CA SER A 199 10.66 6.06 12.69
C SER A 199 10.23 4.90 11.79
N ASN A 200 10.63 4.90 10.50
CA ASN A 200 10.28 3.85 9.55
C ASN A 200 11.32 3.71 8.42
N SER A 201 12.54 3.32 8.79
CA SER A 201 13.61 3.05 7.83
C SER A 201 13.26 1.89 6.89
N ILE A 202 12.51 0.90 7.40
CA ILE A 202 12.10 -0.30 6.65
C ILE A 202 11.23 0.07 5.43
N LEU A 203 10.26 0.99 5.58
CA LEU A 203 9.47 1.47 4.44
C LEU A 203 10.34 2.23 3.44
N LYS A 204 11.26 3.07 3.92
CA LYS A 204 12.20 3.80 3.06
C LYS A 204 13.05 2.83 2.22
N GLU A 205 13.67 1.85 2.87
CA GLU A 205 14.49 0.82 2.24
C GLU A 205 13.69 0.05 1.19
N TRP A 206 12.44 -0.32 1.49
CA TRP A 206 11.58 -0.99 0.51
C TRP A 206 11.28 -0.12 -0.71
N LEU A 207 10.98 1.17 -0.52
CA LEU A 207 10.74 2.11 -1.63
C LEU A 207 11.99 2.25 -2.52
N GLU A 208 13.18 2.30 -1.91
CA GLU A 208 14.46 2.36 -2.61
C GLU A 208 14.74 1.06 -3.39
N GLU A 209 14.54 -0.11 -2.77
CA GLU A 209 14.72 -1.41 -3.43
C GLU A 209 13.79 -1.59 -4.61
N VAL A 210 12.51 -1.24 -4.45
CA VAL A 210 11.55 -1.26 -5.55
C VAL A 210 12.00 -0.33 -6.67
N ASN A 211 12.44 0.89 -6.34
CA ASN A 211 12.93 1.82 -7.35
C ASN A 211 14.12 1.26 -8.13
N ARG A 212 15.06 0.58 -7.46
CA ARG A 212 16.20 -0.08 -8.12
C ARG A 212 15.80 -1.19 -9.08
N ASN A 213 14.72 -1.91 -8.78
CA ASN A 213 14.24 -3.05 -9.56
C ASN A 213 13.25 -2.67 -10.67
N ILE A 214 12.86 -1.40 -10.79
CA ILE A 214 12.08 -0.89 -11.92
C ILE A 214 13.05 -0.51 -13.05
N PRO A 215 12.87 -1.09 -14.26
CA PRO A 215 13.71 -0.78 -15.42
C PRO A 215 13.54 0.66 -15.93
#